data_AF-A0A2B7XS32-F1
#
_entry.id   AF-A0A2B7XS32-F1
#
_cell.length_a   1.000
_cell.length_b   1.000
_cell.length_c   1.000
_cell.angle_alpha   90.00
_cell.angle_beta   90.00
_cell.angle_gamma   90.00
#
_symmetry.space_group_name_H-M   'P 1'
#
loop_
_entity.id
_entity.type
_entity.pdbx_description
1 polymer ?
#
loop_
_entity_poly.entity_id
_entity_poly.type
_entity_poly.pdbx_seq_one_letter_code
_entity_poly.pdbx_strand_id
1 'polypeptide(L)'
;MMRVPYWLTDRPGDSLLPDDGLEEFSGTYDGFLEVFEKEEKSMGEKEPHKPLLPHGLTGIMRKGLTTGSFWFFHALENPKGLFSLFFCHLLPRYGDARNPNLYNVLSPYWHVDAADVIERKLKIKKTTRLSYAKHL
;
A
#
# COMPACT_ATOMS: atom_id res chain seq x y z
N MET A 1 -7.89 -3.53 -13.56
CA MET A 1 -8.46 -2.56 -12.59
C MET A 1 -8.16 -1.17 -13.13
N MET A 2 -9.08 -0.22 -13.01
CA MET A 2 -8.77 1.18 -13.35
C MET A 2 -7.85 1.76 -12.30
N ARG A 3 -6.81 2.42 -12.77
CA ARG A 3 -5.85 3.10 -11.92
C ARG A 3 -6.15 4.58 -11.95
N VAL A 4 -6.19 5.17 -10.77
CA VAL A 4 -6.12 6.61 -10.70
C VAL A 4 -4.66 7.00 -10.90
N PRO A 5 -4.37 8.00 -11.74
CA PRO A 5 -3.01 8.40 -11.98
C PRO A 5 -2.29 8.79 -10.69
N TYR A 6 -1.20 8.08 -10.37
CA TYR A 6 -0.40 8.32 -9.17
C TYR A 6 0.29 9.70 -9.19
N TRP A 7 0.38 10.33 -10.38
CA TRP A 7 0.94 11.67 -10.58
C TRP A 7 0.02 12.81 -10.13
N LEU A 8 -1.16 12.51 -9.59
CA LEU A 8 -2.14 13.53 -9.17
C LEU A 8 -1.55 14.57 -8.21
N THR A 9 -0.58 14.18 -7.38
CA THR A 9 0.10 15.05 -6.42
C THR A 9 1.57 15.32 -6.76
N ASP A 10 2.05 14.92 -7.94
CA ASP A 10 3.46 15.00 -8.36
C ASP A 10 4.46 14.39 -7.35
N ARG A 11 3.97 13.52 -6.45
CA ARG A 11 4.79 12.85 -5.45
C ARG A 11 5.31 11.52 -5.98
N PRO A 12 6.54 11.13 -5.64
CA PRO A 12 7.03 9.78 -5.89
C PRO A 12 6.08 8.76 -5.28
N GLY A 13 5.72 7.71 -6.04
CA GLY A 13 4.73 6.73 -5.60
C GLY A 13 5.12 5.93 -4.34
N ASP A 14 6.40 5.93 -3.98
CA ASP A 14 6.99 5.39 -2.77
C ASP A 14 6.87 6.32 -1.55
N SER A 15 6.45 7.58 -1.76
CA SER A 15 6.32 8.63 -0.74
C SER A 15 4.87 8.87 -0.28
N LEU A 16 3.90 8.06 -0.73
CA LEU A 16 2.52 8.10 -0.23
C LEU A 16 2.42 7.36 1.11
N LEU A 17 3.18 7.81 2.11
CA LEU A 17 3.15 7.29 3.48
C LEU A 17 1.90 7.82 4.21
N PRO A 18 1.50 7.25 5.36
CA PRO A 18 0.36 7.72 6.18
C PRO A 18 0.52 9.13 6.79
N ASP A 19 1.35 9.99 6.21
CA ASP A 19 1.62 11.36 6.62
C ASP A 19 0.77 12.36 5.81
N ASP A 20 1.12 13.65 5.90
CA ASP A 20 0.49 14.76 5.19
C ASP A 20 0.32 14.52 3.67
N GLY A 21 1.16 13.67 3.06
CA GLY A 21 1.06 13.31 1.65
C GLY A 21 -0.13 12.43 1.29
N LEU A 22 -0.61 11.60 2.21
CA LEU A 22 -1.80 10.78 1.98
C LEU A 22 -3.07 11.62 2.03
N GLU A 23 -3.15 12.60 2.94
CA GLU A 23 -4.30 13.48 3.06
C GLU A 23 -4.42 14.39 1.83
N GLU A 24 -3.31 14.98 1.38
CA GLU A 24 -3.25 15.75 0.13
C GLU A 24 -3.64 14.91 -1.09
N PHE A 25 -3.12 13.67 -1.17
CA PHE A 25 -3.49 12.74 -2.23
C PHE A 25 -4.98 12.40 -2.18
N SER A 26 -5.52 12.06 -1.01
CA SER A 26 -6.94 11.73 -0.87
C SER A 26 -7.85 12.91 -1.24
N GLY A 27 -7.49 14.13 -0.82
CA GLY A 27 -8.27 15.32 -1.18
C GLY A 27 -8.24 15.61 -2.67
N THR A 28 -7.07 15.54 -3.30
CA THR A 28 -6.93 15.73 -4.76
C THR A 28 -7.64 14.62 -5.52
N TYR A 29 -7.58 13.40 -5.02
CA TYR A 29 -8.25 12.22 -5.57
C TYR A 29 -9.76 12.36 -5.54
N ASP A 30 -10.33 12.81 -4.42
CA ASP A 30 -11.76 13.04 -4.29
C ASP A 30 -12.23 14.15 -5.24
N GLY A 31 -11.47 15.25 -5.35
CA GLY A 31 -11.74 16.31 -6.33
C GLY A 31 -11.71 15.83 -7.78
N PHE A 32 -10.73 15.00 -8.14
CA PHE A 32 -10.67 14.37 -9.46
C PHE A 32 -11.89 13.48 -9.71
N LEU A 33 -12.27 12.64 -8.74
CA LEU A 33 -13.43 11.76 -8.88
C LEU A 33 -14.74 12.53 -8.99
N GLU A 34 -14.89 13.65 -8.28
CA GLU A 34 -16.09 14.49 -8.40
C GLU A 34 -16.25 15.07 -9.80
N VAL A 35 -15.17 15.59 -10.39
CA VAL A 35 -15.19 16.09 -11.77
C VAL A 35 -15.45 14.95 -12.75
N PHE A 36 -14.76 13.82 -12.57
CA PHE A 36 -14.90 12.68 -13.47
C PHE A 36 -16.30 12.05 -13.40
N GLU A 37 -16.94 12.07 -12.23
CA GLU A 37 -18.31 11.55 -12.03
C GLU A 37 -19.33 12.43 -12.78
N LYS A 38 -19.12 13.75 -12.81
CA LYS A 38 -19.97 14.69 -13.59
C LYS A 38 -19.82 14.46 -15.09
N GLU A 39 -18.60 14.29 -15.58
CA GLU A 39 -18.33 14.00 -16.99
C GLU A 39 -18.92 12.64 -17.40
N GLU A 40 -18.79 11.62 -16.56
CA GLU A 40 -19.35 10.30 -16.78
C GLU A 40 -20.89 10.33 -16.89
N LYS A 41 -21.56 11.09 -16.01
CA LYS A 41 -23.02 11.31 -16.09
C LYS A 41 -23.42 12.07 -17.35
N SER A 42 -22.72 13.15 -17.68
CA SER A 42 -22.98 13.94 -18.90
C SER A 42 -22.80 13.10 -20.17
N MET A 43 -21.82 12.20 -20.20
CA MET A 43 -21.61 11.30 -21.33
C MET A 43 -22.73 10.27 -21.47
N GLY A 44 -23.24 9.74 -20.35
CA GLY A 44 -24.41 8.86 -20.34
C GLY A 44 -25.68 9.51 -20.87
N GLU A 45 -25.89 10.79 -20.56
CA GLU A 45 -27.01 11.57 -21.09
C GLU A 45 -26.87 11.87 -22.59
N LYS A 46 -25.66 12.15 -23.05
CA LYS A 46 -25.37 12.47 -24.47
C LYS A 46 -25.36 11.23 -25.37
N GLU A 47 -24.95 10.08 -24.85
CA GLU A 47 -24.82 8.83 -25.61
C GLU A 47 -25.58 7.67 -24.94
N PRO A 48 -26.93 7.71 -24.89
CA PRO A 48 -27.74 6.73 -24.18
C PRO A 48 -27.65 5.31 -24.75
N HIS A 49 -27.15 5.15 -25.98
CA HIS A 49 -26.94 3.85 -26.62
C HIS A 49 -25.59 3.21 -26.29
N LYS A 50 -24.68 3.93 -25.63
CA LYS A 50 -23.39 3.38 -25.21
C LYS A 50 -23.57 2.68 -23.87
N PRO A 51 -23.21 1.40 -23.73
CA PRO A 51 -23.28 0.73 -22.45
C PRO A 51 -22.28 1.38 -21.49
N LEU A 52 -22.79 2.17 -20.55
CA LEU A 52 -22.03 2.58 -19.38
C LEU A 52 -21.85 1.39 -18.44
N LEU A 53 -20.72 1.34 -17.74
CA LEU A 53 -20.51 0.32 -16.72
C LEU A 53 -21.58 0.45 -15.63
N PRO A 54 -22.12 -0.67 -15.09
CA PRO A 54 -23.22 -0.65 -14.11
C PRO A 54 -22.96 0.16 -12.83
N HIS A 55 -21.70 0.49 -12.55
CA HIS A 55 -21.27 1.22 -11.35
C HIS A 55 -20.47 2.48 -11.68
N GLY A 56 -20.37 2.84 -12.97
CA GLY A 56 -19.46 3.87 -13.45
C GLY A 56 -17.98 3.52 -13.20
N LEU A 57 -17.10 4.20 -13.92
CA LEU A 57 -15.67 4.12 -13.74
C LEU A 57 -15.27 4.73 -12.39
N THR A 58 -15.94 5.81 -12.01
CA THR A 58 -15.75 6.51 -10.73
C THR A 58 -16.08 5.63 -9.53
N GLY A 59 -17.15 4.84 -9.59
CA GLY A 59 -17.52 3.89 -8.52
C GLY A 59 -16.47 2.80 -8.33
N ILE A 60 -15.89 2.29 -9.43
CA ILE A 60 -14.79 1.31 -9.38
C ILE A 60 -13.56 1.94 -8.72
N MET A 61 -13.18 3.16 -9.10
CA MET A 61 -12.05 3.88 -8.52
C MET A 61 -12.26 4.15 -7.02
N ARG A 62 -13.42 4.67 -6.61
CA ARG A 62 -13.73 4.93 -5.19
C ARG A 62 -13.68 3.65 -4.35
N LYS A 63 -14.19 2.54 -4.90
CA LYS A 63 -14.09 1.22 -4.27
C LYS A 63 -12.64 0.75 -4.18
N GLY A 64 -11.82 0.98 -5.21
CA GLY A 64 -10.42 0.57 -5.24
C GLY A 64 -9.55 1.21 -4.15
N LEU A 65 -9.80 2.48 -3.82
CA LEU A 65 -9.10 3.18 -2.73
C LEU A 65 -9.51 2.66 -1.35
N THR A 66 -10.81 2.46 -1.14
CA THR A 66 -11.37 1.99 0.15
C THR A 66 -11.00 0.53 0.44
N THR A 67 -11.11 -0.36 -0.55
CA THR A 67 -10.70 -1.76 -0.39
C THR A 67 -9.18 -1.91 -0.26
N GLY A 68 -8.42 -0.95 -0.77
CA GLY A 68 -6.95 -1.03 -0.83
C GLY A 68 -6.41 -1.76 -2.05
N SER A 69 -7.28 -2.12 -3.00
CA SER A 69 -6.86 -2.66 -4.29
C SER A 69 -5.95 -1.68 -5.04
N PHE A 70 -6.19 -0.37 -4.90
CA PHE A 70 -5.29 0.67 -5.42
C PHE A 70 -3.85 0.48 -4.92
N TRP A 71 -3.66 0.36 -3.60
CA TRP A 71 -2.35 0.18 -2.98
C TRP A 71 -1.66 -1.11 -3.41
N PHE A 72 -2.43 -2.19 -3.57
CA PHE A 72 -1.91 -3.46 -4.05
C PHE A 72 -1.32 -3.35 -5.46
N PHE A 73 -2.09 -2.79 -6.41
CA PHE A 73 -1.62 -2.63 -7.78
C PHE A 73 -0.48 -1.62 -7.89
N HIS A 74 -0.53 -0.53 -7.10
CA HIS A 74 0.55 0.47 -7.05
C HIS A 74 1.85 -0.12 -6.52
N ALA A 75 1.78 -0.99 -5.51
CA ALA A 75 2.94 -1.66 -4.95
C ALA A 75 3.62 -2.64 -5.91
N LEU A 76 2.87 -3.25 -6.83
CA LEU A 76 3.43 -4.12 -7.88
C LEU A 76 4.24 -3.33 -8.92
N GLU A 77 3.86 -2.08 -9.19
CA GLU A 77 4.56 -1.22 -10.16
C GLU A 77 5.75 -0.48 -9.56
N ASN A 78 5.78 -0.35 -8.22
CA ASN A 78 6.87 0.28 -7.50
C ASN A 78 7.54 -0.71 -6.53
N PRO A 79 8.51 -1.50 -7.00
CA PRO A 79 9.25 -2.44 -6.15
C PRO A 79 9.94 -1.77 -4.96
N LYS A 80 10.33 -0.49 -5.08
CA LYS A 80 10.95 0.27 -3.99
C LYS A 80 9.92 0.64 -2.91
N GLY A 81 8.71 1.00 -3.33
CA GLY A 81 7.60 1.35 -2.45
C GLY A 81 6.84 0.15 -1.88
N LEU A 82 7.02 -1.06 -2.43
CA LEU A 82 6.26 -2.26 -2.06
C LEU A 82 6.20 -2.50 -0.55
N PHE A 83 7.34 -2.41 0.14
CA PHE A 83 7.40 -2.63 1.58
C PHE A 83 6.58 -1.57 2.32
N SER A 84 6.83 -0.29 2.05
CA SER A 84 6.10 0.82 2.67
C SER A 84 4.60 0.72 2.41
N LEU A 85 4.20 0.49 1.16
CA LEU A 85 2.79 0.37 0.77
C LEU A 85 2.12 -0.84 1.42
N PHE A 86 2.81 -1.96 1.53
CA PHE A 86 2.28 -3.13 2.21
C PHE A 86 2.05 -2.86 3.70
N PHE A 87 3.07 -2.39 4.43
CA PHE A 87 2.97 -2.20 5.88
C PHE A 87 2.05 -1.03 6.27
N CYS A 88 2.05 0.04 5.49
CA CYS A 88 1.25 1.23 5.79
C CYS A 88 -0.20 1.11 5.33
N HIS A 89 -0.44 0.46 4.19
CA HIS A 89 -1.77 0.48 3.57
C HIS A 89 -2.44 -0.88 3.48
N LEU A 90 -1.73 -1.96 3.15
CA LEU A 90 -2.38 -3.26 2.95
C LEU A 90 -2.56 -4.02 4.27
N LEU A 91 -1.49 -4.12 5.05
CA LEU A 91 -1.46 -4.88 6.29
C LEU A 91 -2.51 -4.39 7.31
N PRO A 92 -2.74 -3.09 7.54
CA PRO A 92 -3.78 -2.64 8.46
C PRO A 92 -5.21 -2.95 8.00
N ARG A 93 -5.42 -3.16 6.68
CA ARG A 93 -6.74 -3.44 6.10
C ARG A 93 -7.07 -4.94 6.09
N TYR A 94 -6.06 -5.78 5.88
CA TYR A 94 -6.25 -7.22 5.65
C TYR A 94 -5.69 -8.12 6.74
N GLY A 95 -4.84 -7.60 7.63
CA GLY A 95 -4.16 -8.40 8.66
C GLY A 95 -4.01 -7.65 9.97
N ASP A 96 -3.33 -8.31 10.91
CA ASP A 96 -2.97 -7.70 12.19
C ASP A 96 -1.51 -7.24 12.14
N ALA A 97 -1.30 -5.95 11.94
CA ALA A 97 0.03 -5.32 11.90
C ALA A 97 0.80 -5.46 13.23
N ARG A 98 0.10 -5.76 14.33
CA ARG A 98 0.71 -5.94 15.65
C ARG A 98 1.01 -7.42 15.93
N ASN A 99 0.65 -8.32 15.03
CA ASN A 99 0.87 -9.74 15.23
C ASN A 99 2.38 -10.05 15.19
N PRO A 100 2.99 -10.44 16.32
CA PRO A 100 4.41 -10.74 16.35
C PRO A 100 4.77 -11.94 15.45
N ASN A 101 3.80 -12.80 15.11
CA ASN A 101 4.00 -13.94 14.22
C ASN A 101 4.11 -13.53 12.74
N LEU A 102 3.80 -12.29 12.37
CA LEU A 102 3.95 -11.82 10.99
C LEU A 102 5.38 -12.02 10.48
N TYR A 103 6.38 -11.67 11.30
CA TYR A 103 7.79 -11.84 10.93
C TYR A 103 8.20 -13.31 10.88
N ASN A 104 7.56 -14.19 11.66
CA ASN A 104 7.79 -15.63 11.55
C ASN A 104 7.31 -16.16 10.19
N VAL A 105 6.18 -15.64 9.68
CA VAL A 105 5.65 -16.00 8.35
C VAL A 105 6.48 -15.41 7.22
N LEU A 106 6.96 -14.16 7.36
CA LEU A 106 7.70 -13.46 6.31
C LEU A 106 9.18 -13.84 6.24
N SER A 107 9.81 -14.17 7.36
CA SER A 107 11.25 -14.40 7.43
C SER A 107 11.80 -15.45 6.47
N PRO A 108 11.13 -16.58 6.16
CA PRO A 108 11.62 -17.56 5.19
C PRO A 108 11.79 -17.00 3.78
N TYR A 109 11.08 -15.92 3.44
CA TYR A 109 11.16 -15.29 2.12
C TYR A 109 12.32 -14.30 1.99
N TRP A 110 12.99 -13.95 3.09
CA TRP A 110 14.09 -12.97 3.07
C TRP A 110 15.43 -13.58 2.64
N HIS A 111 15.61 -14.88 2.82
CA HIS A 111 16.83 -15.60 2.48
C HIS A 111 16.57 -17.11 2.45
N VAL A 112 17.28 -17.85 1.59
CA VAL A 112 17.16 -19.33 1.49
C VAL A 112 17.37 -20.00 2.86
N ASP A 113 18.39 -19.56 3.59
CA ASP A 113 18.71 -20.05 4.95
C ASP A 113 18.29 -19.06 6.05
N ALA A 114 17.12 -18.43 5.93
CA ALA A 114 16.69 -17.38 6.87
C ALA A 114 16.74 -17.82 8.34
N ALA A 115 16.34 -19.07 8.64
CA ALA A 115 16.37 -19.62 10.00
C ALA A 115 17.79 -19.62 10.60
N ASP A 116 18.77 -20.10 9.84
CA ASP A 116 20.17 -20.17 10.26
C ASP A 116 20.79 -18.78 10.45
N VAL A 117 20.43 -17.84 9.58
CA VAL A 117 20.87 -16.44 9.69
C VAL A 117 20.31 -15.80 10.97
N ILE A 118 19.02 -16.03 11.26
CA ILE A 118 18.37 -15.52 12.48
C ILE A 118 19.01 -16.15 13.72
N GLU A 119 19.21 -17.46 13.74
CA GLU A 119 19.82 -18.15 14.89
C GLU A 119 21.24 -17.65 15.15
N ARG A 120 22.06 -17.50 14.10
CA ARG A 120 23.41 -16.93 14.19
C ARG A 120 23.38 -15.51 14.77
N LYS A 121 22.49 -14.63 14.28
CA LYS A 121 22.36 -13.26 14.81
C LYS A 121 21.89 -13.23 16.27
N LEU A 122 21.00 -14.14 16.68
CA LEU A 122 20.56 -14.25 18.07
C LEU A 122 21.68 -14.71 19.01
N LYS A 123 22.52 -15.66 18.58
CA LYS A 123 23.71 -16.11 19.33
C LYS A 123 24.70 -14.95 19.52
N ILE A 124 25.01 -14.22 18.44
CA ILE A 124 25.89 -13.03 18.50
C ILE A 124 25.35 -12.00 19.50
N LYS A 125 24.06 -11.64 19.40
CA LYS A 125 23.43 -10.65 20.29
C LYS A 125 23.54 -11.04 21.78
N LYS A 126 23.36 -12.33 22.10
CA LYS A 126 23.52 -12.85 23.47
C LYS A 126 24.97 -12.70 23.94
N THR A 127 25.95 -13.10 23.13
CA THR A 127 27.38 -12.99 23.46
C THR A 127 27.81 -11.53 23.63
N THR A 128 27.37 -10.62 22.76
CA THR A 128 27.64 -9.18 22.88
C THR A 128 27.07 -8.62 24.18
N ARG A 129 25.80 -8.92 24.52
CA ARG A 129 25.19 -8.45 25.79
C ARG A 129 25.93 -8.97 27.03
N LEU A 130 26.38 -10.23 27.01
CA LEU A 130 27.14 -10.82 28.12
C LEU A 130 28.54 -10.19 28.30
N SER A 131 29.15 -9.73 27.21
CA SER A 131 30.42 -8.99 27.25
C SER A 131 30.23 -7.63 27.95
N TYR A 132 29.23 -6.84 27.55
CA TYR A 132 28.96 -5.53 28.16
C TYR A 132 28.51 -5.64 29.62
N ALA A 133 27.78 -6.69 30.00
CA ALA A 133 27.35 -6.91 31.38
C ALA A 133 28.49 -7.35 32.34
N LYS A 134 29.64 -7.79 31.81
CA LYS A 134 30.85 -8.11 32.60
C LYS A 134 31.77 -6.91 32.85
N HIS A 135 31.47 -5.78 32.20
CA HIS A 135 32.23 -4.53 32.33
C HIS A 135 31.48 -3.44 33.12
N LEU A 136 30.37 -3.81 33.78
CA LEU A 136 29.64 -3.06 34.79
C LEU A 136 29.75 -3.80 36.13
#